data_AF-A0A0H4VDU6-F1
#
_entry.id   AF-A0A0H4VDU6-F1
#
_cell.length_a   1.000
_cell.length_b   1.000
_cell.length_c   1.000
_cell.angle_alpha   90.00
_cell.angle_beta   90.00
_cell.angle_gamma   90.00
#
_symmetry.space_group_name_H-M   'P 1'
#
loop_
_entity.id
_entity.type
_entity.pdbx_description
1 polymer ?
#
loop_
_entity_poly.entity_id
_entity_poly.type
_entity_poly.pdbx_seq_one_letter_code
_entity_poly.pdbx_strand_id
1 'polypeptide(L)'
;MTNNKTLRALSLAPAMLALTLLSGCFDDDDDSEDVIVVPSATPTPTPAPTNANFDVTPCLEQAIPGTGFTVAEAVVPDTLTLNFAAGAGFPNGRLLQDPVIDVTLAVIFLDLSVHSPAALATLPLNPSENDVAFPDSFPFLAAAQGSPPIAAPGGASFTFRTDDPSTYVRVDRMGMPAVSTALIGTDRKTAYNDASPADDVAGKFVPDLSAQLTGLTNALADDLTDAGLTPCAKPA
;
A
#
# COMPACT_ATOMS: atom_id res chain seq x y z
N MET A 1 33.80 -54.14 34.14
CA MET A 1 34.58 -53.07 34.81
C MET A 1 33.66 -51.88 34.98
N THR A 2 33.08 -51.78 36.16
CA THR A 2 32.30 -50.66 36.69
C THR A 2 33.25 -49.48 36.93
N ASN A 3 32.83 -48.26 36.59
CA ASN A 3 33.49 -47.06 37.09
C ASN A 3 32.46 -45.98 37.39
N ASN A 4 32.04 -45.96 38.66
CA ASN A 4 31.21 -44.92 39.25
C ASN A 4 32.08 -43.68 39.51
N LYS A 5 31.64 -42.52 39.03
CA LYS A 5 32.09 -41.22 39.56
C LYS A 5 30.88 -40.42 40.02
N THR A 6 30.74 -40.34 41.33
CA THR A 6 29.83 -39.46 42.08
C THR A 6 30.45 -38.09 42.32
N LEU A 7 29.56 -37.11 42.59
CA LEU A 7 29.75 -35.73 43.11
C LEU A 7 29.88 -34.66 42.01
N ARG A 8 29.10 -33.56 42.00
CA ARG A 8 28.60 -32.72 43.11
C ARG A 8 27.31 -32.00 42.70
N ALA A 9 26.37 -31.88 43.63
CA ALA A 9 25.20 -31.02 43.51
C ALA A 9 25.60 -29.54 43.62
N LEU A 10 25.12 -28.71 42.69
CA LEU A 10 25.08 -27.26 42.83
C LEU A 10 23.61 -26.84 42.83
N SER A 11 23.12 -26.44 44.00
CA SER A 11 21.80 -25.83 44.18
C SER A 11 21.82 -24.40 43.64
N LEU A 12 21.27 -24.17 42.45
CA LEU A 12 20.85 -22.83 42.05
C LEU A 12 19.40 -22.63 42.48
N ALA A 13 19.20 -21.73 43.43
CA ALA A 13 17.88 -21.20 43.78
C ALA A 13 17.32 -20.39 42.60
N PRO A 14 16.04 -20.53 42.22
CA PRO A 14 15.41 -19.61 41.28
C PRO A 14 14.96 -18.36 42.05
N ALA A 15 15.54 -17.21 41.72
CA ALA A 15 14.99 -15.92 42.10
C ALA A 15 13.68 -15.71 41.33
N MET A 16 12.55 -15.77 42.04
CA MET A 16 11.27 -15.29 41.53
C MET A 16 11.35 -13.78 41.34
N LEU A 17 11.28 -13.31 40.10
CA LEU A 17 11.01 -11.91 39.81
C LEU A 17 9.53 -11.80 39.41
N ALA A 18 8.75 -11.19 40.29
CA ALA A 18 7.33 -10.96 40.10
C ALA A 18 7.09 -10.00 38.94
N LEU A 19 6.32 -10.44 37.94
CA LEU A 19 5.90 -9.65 36.80
C LEU A 19 4.59 -8.93 37.17
N THR A 20 4.68 -7.68 37.62
CA THR A 20 3.52 -6.83 37.88
C THR A 20 3.11 -6.09 36.60
N LEU A 21 2.00 -6.58 36.03
CA LEU A 21 0.95 -5.91 35.25
C LEU A 21 1.23 -4.49 34.73
N LEU A 22 1.34 -4.35 33.40
CA LEU A 22 1.28 -3.09 32.68
C LEU A 22 -0.18 -2.79 32.30
N SER A 23 -0.83 -1.86 33.02
CA SER A 23 -2.11 -1.27 32.61
C SER A 23 -1.83 0.03 31.84
N GLY A 24 -1.93 -0.02 30.51
CA GLY A 24 -1.87 1.17 29.66
C GLY A 24 -3.26 1.74 29.41
N CYS A 25 -3.67 2.72 30.20
CA CYS A 25 -4.63 3.75 29.81
C CYS A 25 -3.92 5.09 29.98
N PHE A 26 -3.97 5.91 28.94
CA PHE A 26 -3.44 7.26 28.90
C PHE A 26 -3.90 8.08 30.10
N ASP A 27 -2.96 8.65 30.84
CA ASP A 27 -3.19 9.82 31.68
C ASP A 27 -2.00 10.76 31.49
N ASP A 28 -2.32 11.99 31.11
CA ASP A 28 -1.43 13.16 31.15
C ASP A 28 -0.95 13.34 32.60
N ASP A 29 0.36 13.45 32.81
CA ASP A 29 0.95 14.49 33.66
C ASP A 29 2.48 14.31 33.72
N ASP A 30 3.15 15.31 33.16
CA ASP A 30 4.44 15.91 33.55
C ASP A 30 5.35 15.11 34.50
N ASP A 31 6.34 14.40 33.95
CA ASP A 31 7.62 14.16 34.64
C ASP A 31 8.74 13.91 33.63
N SER A 32 9.80 14.69 33.79
CA SER A 32 10.94 14.82 32.87
C SER A 32 11.94 13.68 33.07
N GLU A 33 11.69 12.54 32.44
CA GLU A 33 12.71 11.51 32.26
C GLU A 33 13.45 11.78 30.95
N ASP A 34 14.74 12.10 31.07
CA ASP A 34 15.67 12.39 29.98
C ASP A 34 15.88 11.14 29.11
N VAL A 35 14.94 10.89 28.20
CA VAL A 35 15.10 9.89 27.15
C VAL A 35 16.19 10.41 26.23
N ILE A 36 17.34 9.74 26.22
CA ILE A 36 18.41 9.96 25.24
C ILE A 36 17.84 9.60 23.86
N VAL A 37 17.19 10.57 23.21
CA VAL A 37 16.76 10.47 21.83
C VAL A 37 18.04 10.46 20.99
N VAL A 38 18.38 9.29 20.45
CA VAL A 38 19.36 9.20 19.38
C VAL A 38 18.87 10.15 18.28
N PRO A 39 19.65 11.15 17.84
CA PRO A 39 19.17 12.07 16.83
C PRO A 39 18.85 11.26 15.57
N SER A 40 17.56 11.16 15.26
CA SER A 40 17.12 10.74 13.93
C SER A 40 17.82 11.65 12.94
N ALA A 41 18.43 11.08 11.91
CA ALA A 41 19.09 11.86 10.87
C ALA A 41 18.09 12.91 10.38
N THR A 42 18.46 14.18 10.50
CA THR A 42 17.66 15.27 9.93
C THR A 42 17.47 14.94 8.46
N PRO A 43 16.22 14.82 7.95
CA PRO A 43 16.02 14.61 6.53
C PRO A 43 16.77 15.74 5.82
N THR A 44 17.63 15.37 4.88
CA THR A 44 18.23 16.34 3.96
C THR A 44 17.10 17.22 3.44
N PRO A 45 17.19 18.55 3.50
CA PRO A 45 16.14 19.40 2.98
C PRO A 45 15.92 19.00 1.52
N THR A 46 14.72 18.50 1.21
CA THR A 46 14.29 18.28 -0.16
C THR A 46 14.59 19.56 -0.93
N PRO A 47 15.33 19.49 -2.05
CA PRO A 47 15.55 20.64 -2.90
C PRO A 47 14.22 21.36 -3.10
N ALA A 48 14.22 22.69 -3.00
CA ALA A 48 13.00 23.44 -3.31
C ALA A 48 12.58 23.05 -4.74
N PRO A 49 11.33 22.60 -4.97
CA PRO A 49 10.92 22.10 -6.27
C PRO A 49 11.25 23.17 -7.29
N THR A 50 12.14 22.82 -8.22
CA THR A 50 12.46 23.71 -9.31
C THR A 50 11.15 23.85 -10.07
N ASN A 51 10.59 25.08 -10.17
CA ASN A 51 9.35 25.35 -10.89
C ASN A 51 9.52 25.05 -12.39
N ALA A 52 9.67 23.78 -12.75
CA ALA A 52 9.57 23.26 -14.08
C ALA A 52 8.10 22.91 -14.27
N ASN A 53 7.49 23.48 -15.30
CA ASN A 53 6.17 23.06 -15.73
C ASN A 53 6.38 21.74 -16.49
N PHE A 54 5.78 20.64 -16.06
CA PHE A 54 5.88 19.35 -16.75
C PHE A 54 4.60 19.03 -17.54
N ASP A 55 4.77 18.54 -18.77
CA ASP A 55 3.73 17.87 -19.54
C ASP A 55 3.68 16.38 -19.18
N VAL A 56 2.55 15.95 -18.63
CA VAL A 56 2.29 14.56 -18.20
C VAL A 56 1.55 13.74 -19.26
N THR A 57 1.21 14.33 -20.41
CA THR A 57 0.55 13.62 -21.52
C THR A 57 1.29 12.34 -21.93
N PRO A 58 2.63 12.33 -22.06
CA PRO A 58 3.37 11.11 -22.39
C PRO A 58 3.21 9.99 -21.35
N CYS A 59 3.02 10.34 -20.07
CA CYS A 59 2.78 9.37 -19.01
C CYS A 59 1.43 8.68 -19.13
N LEU A 60 0.41 9.39 -19.60
CA LEU A 60 -0.96 8.88 -19.73
C LEU A 60 -1.13 8.03 -21.00
N GLU A 61 -0.44 8.42 -22.08
CA GLU A 61 -0.55 7.79 -23.40
C GLU A 61 0.38 6.58 -23.60
N GLN A 62 1.37 6.37 -22.72
CA GLN A 62 2.27 5.21 -22.84
C GLN A 62 1.53 3.89 -22.63
N ALA A 63 1.93 2.86 -23.38
CA ALA A 63 1.43 1.51 -23.22
C ALA A 63 2.05 0.84 -21.98
N ILE A 64 1.23 0.14 -21.18
CA ILE A 64 1.74 -0.66 -20.07
C ILE A 64 2.22 -2.01 -20.63
N PRO A 65 3.50 -2.38 -20.45
CA PRO A 65 4.03 -3.64 -20.96
C PRO A 65 3.22 -4.87 -20.50
N GLY A 66 2.85 -5.74 -21.44
CA GLY A 66 2.17 -7.01 -21.15
C GLY A 66 0.66 -6.93 -20.93
N THR A 67 0.06 -5.74 -21.05
CA THR A 67 -1.37 -5.55 -20.74
C THR A 67 -2.25 -5.24 -21.95
N GLY A 68 -1.69 -4.62 -22.99
CA GLY A 68 -2.42 -4.22 -24.20
C GLY A 68 -3.24 -2.93 -24.05
N PHE A 69 -3.12 -2.21 -22.93
CA PHE A 69 -3.76 -0.92 -22.68
C PHE A 69 -2.75 0.15 -22.28
N THR A 70 -3.15 1.42 -22.43
CA THR A 70 -2.40 2.60 -21.98
C THR A 70 -2.61 2.86 -20.50
N VAL A 71 -1.79 3.73 -19.90
CA VAL A 71 -1.94 4.15 -18.50
C VAL A 71 -3.30 4.79 -18.26
N ALA A 72 -3.78 5.66 -19.16
CA ALA A 72 -5.09 6.26 -19.04
C ALA A 72 -6.22 5.23 -19.05
N GLU A 73 -6.15 4.24 -19.95
CA GLU A 73 -7.15 3.15 -20.06
C GLU A 73 -7.12 2.21 -18.85
N ALA A 74 -5.99 2.09 -18.15
CA ALA A 74 -5.88 1.32 -16.91
C ALA A 74 -6.57 2.00 -15.72
N VAL A 75 -6.71 3.32 -15.76
CA VAL A 75 -7.23 4.14 -14.67
C VAL A 75 -8.68 4.57 -14.91
N VAL A 76 -9.09 4.73 -16.17
CA VAL A 76 -10.39 5.24 -16.57
C VAL A 76 -11.07 4.25 -17.51
N PRO A 77 -12.19 3.61 -17.10
CA PRO A 77 -12.87 3.74 -15.81
C PRO A 77 -12.16 2.99 -14.68
N ASP A 78 -12.39 3.40 -13.42
CA ASP A 78 -11.81 2.73 -12.25
C ASP A 78 -12.54 1.41 -11.98
N THR A 79 -12.20 0.39 -12.76
CA THR A 79 -12.82 -0.93 -12.70
C THR A 79 -11.75 -2.01 -12.72
N LEU A 80 -11.90 -3.01 -11.85
CA LEU A 80 -11.06 -4.20 -11.89
C LEU A 80 -11.59 -5.13 -12.98
N THR A 81 -10.79 -5.31 -14.02
CA THR A 81 -11.11 -6.26 -15.10
C THR A 81 -10.38 -7.57 -14.87
N LEU A 82 -11.11 -8.69 -14.93
CA LEU A 82 -10.57 -10.03 -14.75
C LEU A 82 -10.53 -10.79 -16.07
N ASN A 83 -9.34 -11.24 -16.45
CA ASN A 83 -9.10 -12.21 -17.51
C ASN A 83 -8.91 -13.61 -16.90
N PHE A 84 -9.94 -14.44 -17.01
CA PHE A 84 -9.94 -15.82 -16.51
C PHE A 84 -9.01 -16.78 -17.27
N ALA A 85 -8.43 -16.34 -18.40
CA ALA A 85 -7.44 -17.11 -19.14
C ALA A 85 -5.98 -16.78 -18.74
N ALA A 86 -5.78 -15.75 -17.90
CA ALA A 86 -4.46 -15.34 -17.42
C ALA A 86 -4.26 -15.76 -15.94
N GLY A 87 -3.01 -15.82 -15.50
CA GLY A 87 -2.69 -16.02 -14.09
C GLY A 87 -3.25 -14.88 -13.22
N ALA A 88 -3.54 -15.18 -11.96
CA ALA A 88 -3.94 -14.17 -10.98
C ALA A 88 -2.76 -13.26 -10.60
N GLY A 89 -3.06 -12.01 -10.29
CA GLY A 89 -2.07 -11.00 -9.88
C GLY A 89 -2.33 -9.67 -10.58
N PHE A 90 -1.86 -8.58 -9.98
CA PHE A 90 -2.12 -7.24 -10.48
C PHE A 90 -1.53 -7.03 -11.90
N PRO A 91 -2.30 -6.48 -12.87
CA PRO A 91 -3.65 -5.88 -12.74
C PRO A 91 -4.84 -6.85 -12.94
N ASN A 92 -4.59 -8.14 -13.19
CA ASN A 92 -5.63 -9.18 -13.27
C ASN A 92 -6.11 -9.62 -11.88
N GLY A 93 -6.72 -8.68 -11.15
CA GLY A 93 -6.99 -8.81 -9.72
C GLY A 93 -5.77 -8.37 -8.90
N ARG A 94 -5.49 -9.08 -7.80
CA ARG A 94 -4.24 -8.93 -7.03
C ARG A 94 -4.03 -10.14 -6.15
N LEU A 95 -2.78 -10.56 -5.98
CA LEU A 95 -2.34 -11.45 -4.92
C LEU A 95 -2.15 -10.63 -3.63
N LEU A 96 -2.09 -11.31 -2.49
CA LEU A 96 -1.88 -10.66 -1.20
C LEU A 96 -0.52 -9.93 -1.12
N GLN A 97 0.46 -10.42 -1.86
CA GLN A 97 1.83 -9.92 -1.87
C GLN A 97 2.11 -8.92 -2.99
N ASP A 98 1.13 -8.61 -3.85
CA ASP A 98 1.36 -7.70 -4.96
C ASP A 98 1.62 -6.27 -4.43
N PRO A 99 2.74 -5.63 -4.83
CA PRO A 99 3.06 -4.25 -4.42
C PRO A 99 2.28 -3.25 -5.28
N VAL A 100 0.95 -3.27 -5.16
CA VAL A 100 0.03 -2.55 -6.06
C VAL A 100 0.29 -1.04 -6.08
N ILE A 101 0.59 -0.45 -4.92
CA ILE A 101 0.86 0.99 -4.83
C ILE A 101 2.14 1.32 -5.60
N ASP A 102 3.25 0.62 -5.34
CA ASP A 102 4.52 0.87 -6.03
C ASP A 102 4.42 0.64 -7.53
N VAL A 103 3.73 -0.42 -7.94
CA VAL A 103 3.52 -0.71 -9.37
C VAL A 103 2.73 0.41 -10.03
N THR A 104 1.65 0.86 -9.39
CA THR A 104 0.82 1.93 -9.96
C THR A 104 1.58 3.26 -9.99
N LEU A 105 2.32 3.60 -8.93
CA LEU A 105 3.13 4.82 -8.87
C LEU A 105 4.26 4.79 -9.92
N ALA A 106 4.92 3.64 -10.12
CA ALA A 106 5.92 3.49 -11.17
C ALA A 106 5.31 3.70 -12.55
N VAL A 107 4.13 3.12 -12.79
CA VAL A 107 3.40 3.22 -14.06
C VAL A 107 2.98 4.66 -14.39
N ILE A 108 2.55 5.46 -13.40
CA ILE A 108 2.10 6.84 -13.66
C ILE A 108 3.25 7.85 -13.74
N PHE A 109 4.41 7.58 -13.11
CA PHE A 109 5.51 8.55 -13.04
C PHE A 109 6.71 8.22 -13.93
N LEU A 110 6.99 6.94 -14.20
CA LEU A 110 8.21 6.52 -14.89
C LEU A 110 7.98 6.24 -16.37
N ASP A 111 9.04 6.44 -17.16
CA ASP A 111 9.11 6.03 -18.55
C ASP A 111 9.22 4.50 -18.62
N LEU A 112 8.15 3.84 -19.05
CA LEU A 112 8.06 2.38 -19.11
C LEU A 112 8.86 1.75 -20.25
N SER A 113 9.45 2.56 -21.13
CA SER A 113 10.46 2.08 -22.09
C SER A 113 11.84 1.92 -21.45
N VAL A 114 12.07 2.56 -20.30
CA VAL A 114 13.34 2.54 -19.56
C VAL A 114 13.22 1.70 -18.28
N HIS A 115 12.11 1.87 -17.55
CA HIS A 115 11.92 1.26 -16.23
C HIS A 115 10.82 0.20 -16.27
N SER A 116 11.01 -0.85 -15.47
CA SER A 116 9.95 -1.84 -15.24
C SER A 116 8.76 -1.20 -14.51
N PRO A 117 7.52 -1.63 -14.77
CA PRO A 117 6.37 -1.30 -13.92
C PRO A 117 6.57 -1.64 -12.44
N ALA A 118 7.51 -2.53 -12.09
CA ALA A 118 7.84 -2.86 -10.71
C ALA A 118 9.03 -2.06 -10.13
N ALA A 119 9.56 -1.05 -10.83
CA ALA A 119 10.81 -0.38 -10.44
C ALA A 119 10.78 0.17 -9.00
N LEU A 120 9.72 0.87 -8.63
CA LEU A 120 9.58 1.41 -7.27
C LEU A 120 9.44 0.31 -6.20
N ALA A 121 8.85 -0.83 -6.53
CA ALA A 121 8.71 -1.96 -5.60
C ALA A 121 10.05 -2.59 -5.22
N THR A 122 11.10 -2.36 -6.03
CA THR A 122 12.45 -2.85 -5.75
C THR A 122 13.25 -1.92 -4.84
N LEU A 123 12.74 -0.73 -4.56
CA LEU A 123 13.33 0.17 -3.57
C LEU A 123 13.06 -0.38 -2.17
N PRO A 124 14.00 -0.23 -1.22
CA PRO A 124 13.85 -0.71 0.16
C PRO A 124 12.93 0.19 1.01
N LEU A 125 11.78 0.60 0.45
CA LEU A 125 10.77 1.43 1.10
C LEU A 125 9.65 0.59 1.72
N ASN A 126 9.40 -0.60 1.16
CA ASN A 126 8.42 -1.53 1.68
C ASN A 126 8.96 -2.33 2.88
N PRO A 127 8.10 -2.70 3.85
CA PRO A 127 8.45 -3.75 4.78
C PRO A 127 8.79 -5.03 4.00
N SER A 128 9.85 -5.73 4.41
CA SER A 128 10.36 -6.88 3.66
C SER A 128 9.41 -8.08 3.64
N GLU A 129 8.59 -8.23 4.68
CA GLU A 129 7.60 -9.30 4.81
C GLU A 129 6.49 -8.92 5.79
N ASN A 130 5.39 -9.68 5.75
CA ASN A 130 4.36 -9.61 6.77
C ASN A 130 4.87 -10.23 8.08
N ASP A 131 4.36 -9.76 9.22
CA ASP A 131 4.69 -10.25 10.56
C ASP A 131 4.41 -11.76 10.76
N VAL A 132 3.34 -12.25 10.12
CA VAL A 132 2.97 -13.67 10.06
C VAL A 132 2.86 -14.09 8.60
N ALA A 133 3.50 -15.20 8.24
CA ALA A 133 3.44 -15.73 6.87
C ALA A 133 1.98 -16.04 6.46
N PHE A 134 1.63 -15.68 5.22
CA PHE A 134 0.33 -16.00 4.65
C PHE A 134 0.21 -17.51 4.42
N PRO A 135 -0.88 -18.17 4.88
CA PRO A 135 -1.14 -19.57 4.57
C PRO A 135 -1.32 -19.82 3.06
N ASP A 136 -0.94 -21.01 2.61
CA ASP A 136 -1.15 -21.48 1.23
C ASP A 136 -2.57 -22.02 0.98
N SER A 137 -3.39 -22.07 2.03
CA SER A 137 -4.75 -22.58 2.04
C SER A 137 -5.66 -21.69 2.86
N PHE A 138 -6.96 -21.75 2.58
CA PHE A 138 -7.94 -20.92 3.27
C PHE A 138 -7.97 -21.23 4.79
N PRO A 139 -7.95 -20.21 5.68
CA PRO A 139 -7.95 -18.77 5.40
C PRO A 139 -6.55 -18.24 5.02
N PHE A 140 -6.46 -17.51 3.89
CA PHE A 140 -5.20 -17.00 3.34
C PHE A 140 -4.59 -15.81 4.11
N LEU A 141 -5.33 -15.23 5.05
CA LEU A 141 -4.85 -14.18 5.95
C LEU A 141 -4.57 -14.79 7.33
N ALA A 142 -3.47 -14.34 7.95
CA ALA A 142 -3.18 -14.67 9.33
C ALA A 142 -4.30 -14.16 10.26
N ALA A 143 -4.40 -14.75 11.46
CA ALA A 143 -5.29 -14.25 12.48
C ALA A 143 -4.94 -12.79 12.83
N ALA A 144 -5.96 -11.96 13.05
CA ALA A 144 -5.74 -10.58 13.48
C ALA A 144 -4.99 -10.58 14.81
N GLN A 145 -4.08 -9.61 14.98
CA GLN A 145 -3.37 -9.43 16.24
C GLN A 145 -4.36 -9.23 17.41
N GLY A 146 -4.03 -9.80 18.57
CA GLY A 146 -4.86 -9.75 19.78
C GLY A 146 -5.81 -10.94 19.95
N SER A 147 -6.98 -10.71 20.54
CA SER A 147 -7.98 -11.75 20.80
C SER A 147 -9.35 -11.33 20.26
N PRO A 148 -9.48 -11.10 18.94
CA PRO A 148 -10.76 -10.79 18.35
C PRO A 148 -11.72 -11.97 18.53
N PRO A 149 -13.05 -11.73 18.60
CA PRO A 149 -14.03 -12.79 18.56
C PRO A 149 -13.83 -13.63 17.30
N ILE A 150 -13.38 -14.87 17.47
CA ILE A 150 -13.22 -15.82 16.37
C ILE A 150 -14.56 -16.54 16.13
N ALA A 151 -14.93 -16.68 14.85
CA ALA A 151 -16.09 -17.48 14.49
C ALA A 151 -15.88 -18.94 14.93
N ALA A 152 -16.95 -19.57 15.45
CA ALA A 152 -16.88 -20.97 15.86
C ALA A 152 -16.52 -21.87 14.64
N PRO A 153 -15.67 -22.89 14.81
CA PRO A 153 -15.37 -23.84 13.75
C PRO A 153 -16.66 -24.50 13.24
N GLY A 154 -16.88 -24.52 11.93
CA GLY A 154 -18.04 -25.16 11.31
C GLY A 154 -19.28 -24.28 11.16
N GLY A 155 -19.15 -22.95 11.27
CA GLY A 155 -20.23 -22.02 10.92
C GLY A 155 -20.68 -22.19 9.46
N ALA A 156 -21.80 -22.88 9.24
CA ALA A 156 -22.47 -22.99 7.94
C ALA A 156 -23.52 -21.88 7.72
N SER A 157 -23.76 -21.05 8.73
CA SER A 157 -24.83 -20.05 8.79
C SER A 157 -24.39 -18.71 8.17
N PHE A 158 -23.96 -18.72 6.91
CA PHE A 158 -23.72 -17.47 6.19
C PHE A 158 -25.07 -16.86 5.79
N THR A 159 -25.42 -15.72 6.39
CA THR A 159 -26.57 -14.93 5.91
C THR A 159 -26.07 -13.99 4.84
N PHE A 160 -26.13 -14.43 3.58
CA PHE A 160 -25.90 -13.55 2.46
C PHE A 160 -27.10 -12.60 2.34
N ARG A 161 -26.84 -11.29 2.29
CA ARG A 161 -27.91 -10.32 2.03
C ARG A 161 -28.47 -10.55 0.63
N THR A 162 -29.79 -10.59 0.53
CA THR A 162 -30.52 -10.75 -0.74
C THR A 162 -31.20 -9.45 -1.17
N ASP A 163 -30.89 -8.34 -0.51
CA ASP A 163 -31.41 -7.02 -0.86
C ASP A 163 -30.99 -6.66 -2.29
N ASP A 164 -31.87 -5.94 -3.00
CA ASP A 164 -31.58 -5.50 -4.36
C ASP A 164 -30.31 -4.62 -4.39
N PRO A 165 -29.42 -4.73 -5.40
CA PRO A 165 -28.21 -3.92 -5.48
C PRO A 165 -28.45 -2.40 -5.35
N SER A 166 -29.62 -1.90 -5.77
CA SER A 166 -30.00 -0.48 -5.62
C SER A 166 -30.19 -0.02 -4.18
N THR A 167 -30.30 -0.94 -3.21
CA THR A 167 -30.38 -0.62 -1.78
C THR A 167 -29.02 -0.31 -1.15
N TYR A 168 -27.94 -0.63 -1.84
CA TYR A 168 -26.58 -0.35 -1.38
C TYR A 168 -26.14 1.03 -1.86
N VAL A 169 -25.48 1.77 -0.97
CA VAL A 169 -24.81 3.02 -1.32
C VAL A 169 -23.33 2.72 -1.53
N ARG A 170 -22.77 3.27 -2.60
CA ARG A 170 -21.33 3.22 -2.84
C ARG A 170 -20.64 4.10 -1.80
N VAL A 171 -19.67 3.55 -1.08
CA VAL A 171 -18.91 4.26 -0.04
C VAL A 171 -17.49 4.55 -0.51
N ASP A 172 -16.95 3.68 -1.37
CA ASP A 172 -15.56 3.75 -1.76
C ASP A 172 -15.31 3.12 -3.13
N ARG A 173 -14.22 3.57 -3.76
CA ARG A 173 -13.74 3.10 -5.06
C ARG A 173 -12.27 2.75 -4.96
N MET A 174 -12.01 1.45 -4.91
CA MET A 174 -10.68 0.88 -4.68
C MET A 174 -10.29 -0.10 -5.81
N GLY A 175 -10.71 0.19 -7.05
CA GLY A 175 -10.27 -0.56 -8.22
C GLY A 175 -8.78 -0.35 -8.46
N MET A 176 -8.38 0.92 -8.45
CA MET A 176 -7.00 1.39 -8.56
C MET A 176 -6.62 2.17 -7.28
N PRO A 177 -6.10 1.50 -6.24
CA PRO A 177 -5.95 2.10 -4.91
C PRO A 177 -5.00 3.30 -4.88
N ALA A 178 -3.92 3.31 -5.68
CA ALA A 178 -3.01 4.46 -5.75
C ALA A 178 -3.65 5.66 -6.46
N VAL A 179 -4.53 5.44 -7.44
CA VAL A 179 -5.24 6.54 -8.12
C VAL A 179 -6.15 7.24 -7.13
N SER A 180 -7.01 6.48 -6.45
CA SER A 180 -7.86 7.06 -5.41
C SER A 180 -6.97 7.75 -4.37
N THR A 181 -5.97 7.08 -3.81
CA THR A 181 -5.18 7.59 -2.68
C THR A 181 -4.31 8.80 -3.01
N ALA A 182 -3.60 8.79 -4.14
CA ALA A 182 -2.59 9.79 -4.47
C ALA A 182 -3.06 10.83 -5.51
N LEU A 183 -3.91 10.45 -6.46
CA LEU A 183 -4.29 11.33 -7.58
C LEU A 183 -5.64 12.02 -7.41
N ILE A 184 -6.48 11.55 -6.47
CA ILE A 184 -7.72 12.24 -6.12
C ILE A 184 -7.49 13.09 -4.87
N GLY A 185 -7.54 14.41 -5.06
CA GLY A 185 -7.42 15.39 -3.97
C GLY A 185 -8.45 15.18 -2.86
N THR A 186 -8.08 15.53 -1.62
CA THR A 186 -8.89 15.25 -0.42
C THR A 186 -10.29 15.86 -0.48
N ASP A 187 -10.45 17.04 -1.07
CA ASP A 187 -11.72 17.72 -1.28
C ASP A 187 -12.61 17.04 -2.35
N ARG A 188 -12.01 16.25 -3.24
CA ARG A 188 -12.68 15.50 -4.30
C ARG A 188 -12.98 14.06 -3.93
N LYS A 189 -12.44 13.55 -2.81
CA LYS A 189 -12.55 12.15 -2.40
C LYS A 189 -13.98 11.63 -2.31
N THR A 190 -14.85 12.32 -1.58
CA THR A 190 -16.24 11.89 -1.44
C THR A 190 -16.95 11.86 -2.79
N ALA A 191 -16.79 12.92 -3.60
CA ALA A 191 -17.40 12.99 -4.93
C ALA A 191 -16.89 11.89 -5.88
N TYR A 192 -15.59 11.57 -5.80
CA TYR A 192 -15.00 10.46 -6.55
C TYR A 192 -15.59 9.13 -6.11
N ASN A 193 -15.55 8.84 -4.81
CA ASN A 193 -16.02 7.59 -4.21
C ASN A 193 -17.52 7.36 -4.44
N ASP A 194 -18.34 8.42 -4.49
CA ASP A 194 -19.78 8.32 -4.74
C ASP A 194 -20.12 8.14 -6.24
N ALA A 195 -19.19 8.40 -7.16
CA ALA A 195 -19.46 8.36 -8.60
C ALA A 195 -19.50 6.93 -9.19
N SER A 196 -20.15 6.79 -10.34
CA SER A 196 -20.27 5.52 -11.05
C SER A 196 -19.16 5.37 -12.11
N PRO A 197 -18.85 4.13 -12.56
CA PRO A 197 -17.93 3.93 -13.68
C PRO A 197 -18.33 4.67 -14.96
N ALA A 198 -19.63 4.93 -15.18
CA ALA A 198 -20.11 5.73 -16.31
C ALA A 198 -19.66 7.20 -16.23
N ASP A 199 -19.52 7.75 -15.02
CA ASP A 199 -18.98 9.10 -14.81
C ASP A 199 -17.49 9.17 -15.18
N ASP A 200 -16.73 8.10 -14.97
CA ASP A 200 -15.32 8.04 -15.37
C ASP A 200 -15.17 8.01 -16.89
N VAL A 201 -15.98 7.18 -17.56
CA VAL A 201 -16.04 7.13 -19.04
C VAL A 201 -16.43 8.50 -19.60
N ALA A 202 -17.29 9.24 -18.91
CA ALA A 202 -17.63 10.62 -19.26
C ALA A 202 -16.52 11.64 -18.95
N GLY A 203 -15.38 11.21 -18.40
CA GLY A 203 -14.21 12.03 -18.13
C GLY A 203 -14.34 12.93 -16.91
N LYS A 204 -15.31 12.69 -16.01
CA LYS A 204 -15.65 13.60 -14.90
C LYS A 204 -14.47 13.97 -14.01
N PHE A 205 -13.55 13.03 -13.78
CA PHE A 205 -12.38 13.20 -12.91
C PHE A 205 -11.07 13.32 -13.66
N VAL A 206 -11.06 13.25 -14.99
CA VAL A 206 -9.83 13.40 -15.79
C VAL A 206 -9.11 14.73 -15.50
N PRO A 207 -9.82 15.88 -15.40
CA PRO A 207 -9.15 17.13 -15.02
C PRO A 207 -8.53 17.10 -13.61
N ASP A 208 -9.22 16.49 -12.63
CA ASP A 208 -8.72 16.36 -11.27
C ASP A 208 -7.44 15.49 -11.25
N LEU A 209 -7.48 14.34 -11.93
CA LEU A 209 -6.36 13.40 -12.04
C LEU A 209 -5.15 14.02 -12.74
N SER A 210 -5.35 14.68 -13.89
CA SER A 210 -4.25 15.32 -14.63
C SER A 210 -3.63 16.46 -13.83
N ALA A 211 -4.44 17.30 -13.17
CA ALA A 211 -3.94 18.40 -12.35
C ALA A 211 -3.11 17.89 -11.16
N GLN A 212 -3.57 16.85 -10.48
CA GLN A 212 -2.82 16.24 -9.37
C GLN A 212 -1.55 15.54 -9.85
N LEU A 213 -1.62 14.80 -10.97
CA LEU A 213 -0.44 14.16 -11.55
C LEU A 213 0.62 15.21 -11.91
N THR A 214 0.26 16.29 -12.61
CA THR A 214 1.18 17.40 -12.90
C THR A 214 1.74 18.03 -11.63
N GLY A 215 0.90 18.28 -10.62
CA GLY A 215 1.35 18.84 -9.35
C GLY A 215 2.39 17.97 -8.63
N LEU A 216 2.13 16.66 -8.57
CA LEU A 216 3.05 15.69 -7.99
C LEU A 216 4.32 15.54 -8.83
N THR A 217 4.22 15.52 -10.16
CA THR A 217 5.38 15.47 -11.05
C THR A 217 6.28 16.69 -10.84
N ASN A 218 5.71 17.90 -10.77
CA ASN A 218 6.49 19.11 -10.50
C ASN A 218 7.21 19.04 -9.14
N ALA A 219 6.63 18.34 -8.16
CA ALA A 219 7.20 18.19 -6.82
C ALA A 219 8.23 17.06 -6.69
N LEU A 220 8.19 16.04 -7.57
CA LEU A 220 8.95 14.79 -7.41
C LEU A 220 9.90 14.51 -8.57
N ALA A 221 9.82 15.21 -9.70
CA ALA A 221 10.59 14.84 -10.90
C ALA A 221 12.11 14.98 -10.70
N ASP A 222 12.56 15.96 -9.93
CA ASP A 222 13.96 16.12 -9.54
C ASP A 222 14.38 14.99 -8.59
N ASP A 223 13.60 14.70 -7.55
CA ASP A 223 13.87 13.59 -6.63
C ASP A 223 13.96 12.23 -7.36
N LEU A 224 13.05 11.99 -8.31
CA LEU A 224 13.07 10.78 -9.16
C LEU A 224 14.34 10.72 -10.01
N THR A 225 14.73 11.85 -10.61
CA THR A 225 15.94 11.93 -11.44
C THR A 225 17.21 11.74 -10.60
N ASP A 226 17.27 12.33 -9.41
CA ASP A 226 18.36 12.19 -8.46
C ASP A 226 18.49 10.75 -7.95
N ALA A 227 17.37 10.02 -7.86
CA ALA A 227 17.34 8.59 -7.59
C ALA A 227 17.74 7.70 -8.78
N GLY A 228 18.08 8.29 -9.94
CA GLY A 228 18.45 7.57 -11.17
C GLY A 228 17.26 6.97 -11.92
N LEU A 229 16.04 7.41 -11.60
CA LEU A 229 14.83 7.04 -12.32
C LEU A 229 14.56 8.05 -13.43
N THR A 230 13.80 7.62 -14.45
CA THR A 230 13.50 8.44 -15.62
C THR A 230 12.01 8.73 -15.63
N PRO A 231 11.57 9.95 -15.31
CA PRO A 231 10.18 10.32 -15.43
C PRO A 231 9.68 10.25 -16.89
N CYS A 232 8.44 9.78 -17.07
CA CYS A 232 7.78 9.82 -18.39
C CYS A 232 7.44 11.26 -18.80
N ALA A 233 7.14 12.12 -17.83
CA ALA A 233 6.78 13.50 -18.05
C ALA A 233 7.94 14.28 -18.65
N LYS A 234 7.63 15.24 -19.51
CA LYS A 234 8.63 16.07 -20.21
C LYS A 234 8.53 17.51 -19.73
N PRO A 235 9.65 18.24 -19.62
CA PRO A 235 9.59 19.68 -19.43
C PRO A 235 8.73 20.32 -20.52
N ALA A 236 7.77 21.15 -20.12
CA ALA A 236 6.83 21.84 -21.00
C ALA A 236 7.48 23.02 -21.74
#